data_AF-A0A7W0N0G9-F1
#
_entry.id   AF-A0A7W0N0G9-F1
#
_cell.length_a   1.000
_cell.length_b   1.000
_cell.length_c   1.000
_cell.angle_alpha   90.00
_cell.angle_beta   90.00
_cell.angle_gamma   90.00
#
_symmetry.space_group_name_H-M   'P 1'
#
loop_
_entity.id
_entity.type
_entity.pdbx_description
1 polymer ?
#
loop_
_entity_poly.entity_id
_entity_poly.type
_entity_poly.pdbx_seq_one_letter_code
_entity_poly.pdbx_strand_id
1 'polypeptide(L)' 'AAGVVPEGVESVVPHKGSLSEVVHQLVGGLRSGMSYLNARTLGELCANARWIRMTEAGWRESLPRAEV' A
#
# COMPACT_ATOMS: atom_id res chain seq x y z
N ALA A 1 -24.24 -7.13 -33.54
CA ALA A 1 -24.33 -6.45 -32.24
C ALA A 1 -23.05 -6.77 -31.48
N ALA A 2 -22.16 -5.79 -31.30
CA ALA A 2 -20.96 -5.98 -30.49
C ALA A 2 -21.41 -6.19 -29.04
N GLY A 3 -21.23 -7.41 -28.53
CA GLY A 3 -21.59 -7.76 -27.15
C GLY A 3 -20.70 -6.99 -26.17
N VAL A 4 -21.31 -6.47 -25.12
CA VAL A 4 -20.61 -5.75 -24.04
C VAL A 4 -19.68 -6.75 -23.33
N VAL A 5 -18.38 -6.45 -23.33
CA VAL A 5 -17.37 -7.25 -22.62
C VAL A 5 -17.31 -6.74 -21.17
N PRO A 6 -17.53 -7.59 -20.16
CA PRO A 6 -17.38 -7.17 -18.78
C PRO A 6 -15.91 -7.02 -18.41
N GLU A 7 -15.54 -5.84 -17.87
CA GLU A 7 -14.18 -5.50 -17.42
C GLU A 7 -13.99 -5.64 -15.89
N GLY A 8 -15.07 -5.97 -15.17
CA GLY A 8 -15.10 -6.05 -13.70
C GLY A 8 -15.55 -7.41 -13.18
N VAL A 9 -15.22 -7.68 -11.91
CA VAL A 9 -15.65 -8.86 -11.15
C VAL A 9 -16.44 -8.43 -9.91
N GLU A 10 -17.43 -9.23 -9.51
CA GLU A 10 -18.16 -9.02 -8.26
C GLU A 10 -17.46 -9.75 -7.11
N SER A 11 -17.32 -9.09 -5.96
CA SER A 11 -16.78 -9.70 -4.76
C SER A 11 -17.32 -9.06 -3.49
N VAL A 12 -17.30 -9.82 -2.40
CA VAL A 12 -17.69 -9.35 -1.06
C VAL A 12 -16.44 -9.16 -0.23
N VAL A 13 -16.39 -8.08 0.55
CA VAL A 13 -15.29 -7.78 1.47
C VAL A 13 -15.80 -7.69 2.91
N PRO A 14 -14.98 -8.06 3.92
CA PRO A 14 -15.36 -7.89 5.32
C PRO A 14 -15.60 -6.41 5.68
N HIS A 15 -16.53 -6.17 6.59
CA HIS A 15 -16.79 -4.84 7.14
C HIS A 15 -15.56 -4.34 7.92
N LYS A 16 -15.06 -3.15 7.59
CA LYS A 16 -13.79 -2.60 8.10
C LYS A 16 -13.94 -1.59 9.25
N GLY A 17 -15.16 -1.33 9.73
CA GLY A 17 -15.40 -0.30 10.75
C GLY A 17 -15.55 1.09 10.14
N SER A 18 -15.21 2.12 10.91
CA SER A 18 -15.39 3.50 10.46
C SER A 18 -14.37 3.90 9.40
N LEU A 19 -14.78 4.75 8.46
CA LEU A 19 -13.87 5.29 7.44
C LEU A 19 -12.70 6.06 8.07
N SER A 20 -12.97 6.81 9.15
CA SER A 20 -11.96 7.59 9.85
C SER A 20 -10.82 6.74 10.41
N GLU A 21 -11.11 5.57 10.96
CA GLU A 21 -10.09 4.66 11.49
C GLU A 21 -9.19 4.12 10.38
N VAL A 22 -9.78 3.69 9.25
CA VAL A 22 -9.04 3.19 8.09
C VAL A 22 -8.12 4.27 7.54
N VAL A 23 -8.64 5.50 7.35
CA VAL A 23 -7.85 6.63 6.84
C VAL A 23 -6.72 6.99 7.82
N HIS A 24 -6.97 6.96 9.13
CA HIS A 24 -5.96 7.24 10.14
C HIS A 24 -4.78 6.26 10.04
N GLN A 25 -5.05 4.96 9.88
CA GLN A 25 -4.01 3.94 9.71
C GLN A 25 -3.21 4.12 8.42
N LEU A 26 -3.89 4.40 7.30
CA LEU A 26 -3.22 4.63 6.02
C LEU A 26 -2.31 5.87 6.06
N VAL A 27 -2.77 6.96 6.68
CA VAL A 27 -1.97 8.17 6.88
C VAL A 27 -0.80 7.91 7.84
N GLY A 28 -0.99 7.11 8.88
CA GLY A 28 0.07 6.67 9.79
C GLY A 28 1.18 5.91 9.06
N GLY A 29 0.81 4.94 8.21
CA GLY A 29 1.74 4.20 7.35
C GLY A 29 2.50 5.11 6.38
N LEU A 30 1.79 6.04 5.72
CA LEU A 30 2.42 7.03 4.83
C LEU A 30 3.45 7.88 5.56
N ARG A 31 3.11 8.42 6.73
CA ARG A 31 4.02 9.25 7.55
C ARG A 31 5.24 8.47 8.04
N SER A 32 5.05 7.21 8.42
CA SER A 32 6.15 6.29 8.73
C SER A 32 7.10 6.15 7.53
N GLY A 33 6.57 5.88 6.33
CA GLY A 33 7.35 5.84 5.09
C GLY A 33 8.11 7.14 4.79
N MET A 34 7.45 8.28 4.95
CA MET A 34 8.06 9.61 4.75
C MET A 34 9.23 9.87 5.70
N SER A 35 9.20 9.32 6.92
CA SER A 35 10.29 9.47 7.90
C SER A 35 11.59 8.79 7.46
N TYR A 36 11.52 7.62 6.83
CA TYR A 36 12.70 6.93 6.27
C TYR A 36 13.40 7.72 5.17
N LEU A 37 12.66 8.60 4.50
CA LEU A 37 13.13 9.43 3.39
C LEU A 37 13.41 10.87 3.80
N ASN A 38 13.31 11.19 5.10
CA ASN A 38 13.43 12.53 5.65
C ASN A 38 12.57 13.56 4.90
N ALA A 39 11.34 13.20 4.58
CA ALA A 39 10.39 14.02 3.84
C ALA A 39 9.29 14.56 4.77
N ARG A 40 9.10 15.89 4.76
CA ARG A 40 8.03 16.60 5.50
C ARG A 40 6.85 16.94 4.61
N THR A 41 7.03 16.89 3.29
CA THR A 41 6.00 17.16 2.29
C THR A 41 5.94 16.05 1.25
N LEU A 42 4.84 15.96 0.50
CA LEU A 42 4.73 15.02 -0.61
C LEU A 42 5.71 15.34 -1.76
N GLY A 43 6.05 16.61 -1.95
CA GLY A 43 7.08 17.02 -2.91
C GLY A 43 8.45 16.48 -2.53
N GLU A 44 8.84 16.62 -1.26
CA GLU A 44 10.07 16.03 -0.72
C GLU A 44 10.05 14.50 -0.79
N LEU A 45 8.90 13.86 -0.52
CA LEU A 45 8.75 12.41 -0.65
C LEU A 45 9.10 11.95 -2.07
N CYS A 46 8.49 12.57 -3.07
CA CYS A 46 8.74 12.23 -4.47
C CYS A 46 10.17 12.54 -4.91
N ALA A 47 10.77 13.63 -4.41
CA ALA A 47 12.14 14.03 -4.75
C ALA A 47 13.22 13.15 -4.07
N ASN A 48 12.97 12.73 -2.83
CA ASN A 48 13.94 11.98 -2.02
C ASN A 48 13.85 10.46 -2.24
N ALA A 49 12.70 9.95 -2.70
CA ALA A 49 12.47 8.53 -2.86
C ALA A 49 13.49 7.88 -3.81
N ARG A 50 14.15 6.83 -3.33
CA ARG A 50 15.01 5.95 -4.13
C ARG A 50 14.49 4.53 -4.00
N TRP A 51 14.42 3.84 -5.14
CA TRP A 51 13.85 2.52 -5.22
C TRP A 51 14.93 1.50 -5.57
N ILE A 52 14.75 0.28 -5.05
CA ILE A 52 15.55 -0.88 -5.44
C ILE A 52 14.62 -1.96 -5.97
N ARG A 53 15.06 -2.67 -7.01
CA ARG A 53 14.33 -3.84 -7.51
C ARG A 53 14.55 -5.00 -6.56
N MET A 54 13.46 -5.66 -6.19
CA MET A 54 13.45 -6.79 -5.27
C MET A 54 13.24 -8.10 -6.03
N THR A 55 13.90 -9.16 -5.58
CA THR A 55 13.63 -10.54 -6.05
C THR A 55 12.41 -11.10 -5.34
N GLU A 56 11.86 -12.21 -5.83
CA GLU A 56 10.76 -12.90 -5.14
C GLU A 56 11.13 -13.33 -3.71
N ALA A 57 12.38 -13.77 -3.49
CA ALA A 57 12.86 -14.12 -2.17
C ALA A 57 12.86 -12.91 -1.21
N GLY A 58 13.31 -11.75 -1.67
CA GLY A 58 13.26 -10.52 -0.87
C GLY A 58 11.84 -10.04 -0.57
N TRP A 59 10.90 -10.28 -1.50
CA TRP A 59 9.48 -10.01 -1.25
C TRP A 59 8.94 -10.88 -0.12
N ARG A 60 9.22 -12.18 -0.16
CA ARG A 60 8.81 -13.13 0.88
C ARG A 60 9.41 -12.79 2.25
N GLU A 61 10.65 -12.29 2.27
CA GLU A 61 11.30 -11.83 3.50
C GLU A 61 10.63 -10.58 4.09
N SER A 62 10.09 -9.71 3.24
CA SER A 62 9.42 -8.46 3.67
C SER A 62 8.05 -8.70 4.32
N LEU A 63 7.45 -9.87 4.11
CA LEU A 63 6.16 -10.23 4.72
C LEU A 63 6.34 -10.62 6.20
N PRO A 64 5.31 -10.42 7.04
CA PRO A 64 5.35 -10.93 8.41
C PRO A 64 5.65 -12.42 8.42
N ARG A 65 6.68 -12.83 9.18
CA ARG A 65 6.88 -14.24 9.50
C ARG A 65 5.98 -14.57 10.68
N ALA A 66 5.03 -15.48 10.48
CA ALA A 66 4.45 -16.18 11.61
C ALA A 66 5.61 -16.87 12.33
N GLU A 67 5.76 -16.63 13.63
CA GLU A 67 6.61 -17.47 14.46
C GLU A 67 6.15 -18.92 14.30
N VAL A 68 7.12 -19.82 14.24
CA VAL A 68 6.89 -21.27 14.33
C VAL A 68 6.31 -21.60 15.69
#